data_AF-A0A0U5H778-F1
#
_entry.id   AF-A0A0U5H778-F1
#
_cell.length_a   1.000
_cell.length_b   1.000
_cell.length_c   1.000
_cell.angle_alpha   90.00
_cell.angle_beta   90.00
_cell.angle_gamma   90.00
#
_symmetry.space_group_name_H-M   'P 1'
#
loop_
_entity.id
_entity.type
_entity.pdbx_description
1 polymer ?
#
loop_
_entity_poly.entity_id
_entity_poly.type
_entity_poly.pdbx_seq_one_letter_code
_entity_poly.pdbx_strand_id
1 'polypeptide(L)' 'MNETDLPCSDCGSALTERTIPATDLPLPVETEQPIQVAICPSCEARYYPEQTLTTLAGTPADPARHGDR' A
#
# COMPACT_ATOMS: atom_id res chain seq x y z
N MET A 1 -6.16 14.01 12.40
CA MET A 1 -4.73 13.70 12.12
C MET A 1 -4.74 12.50 11.21
N ASN A 2 -4.06 12.58 10.07
CA ASN A 2 -4.02 11.50 9.08
C ASN A 2 -2.87 10.55 9.44
N GLU A 3 -2.98 9.25 9.19
CA GLU A 3 -1.93 8.27 9.50
C GLU A 3 -0.59 8.57 8.80
N THR A 4 -0.66 9.27 7.67
CA THR A 4 0.48 9.70 6.86
C THR A 4 1.20 10.95 7.38
N ASP A 5 0.61 11.67 8.35
CA ASP A 5 1.23 12.79 9.08
C ASP A 5 2.22 12.28 10.15
N LEU A 6 2.23 10.97 10.40
CA LEU A 6 3.16 10.35 11.34
C LEU A 6 4.59 10.32 10.77
N PRO A 7 5.61 10.46 11.62
CA PRO A 7 6.99 10.26 11.21
C PRO A 7 7.22 8.79 10.80
N CYS A 8 8.18 8.59 9.89
CA CYS A 8 8.62 7.27 9.48
C CYS A 8 9.02 6.44 10.70
N SER A 9 8.42 5.27 10.89
CA SER A 9 8.71 4.39 12.03
C SER A 9 10.14 3.84 12.01
N ASP A 10 10.83 3.87 10.87
CA ASP A 10 12.18 3.35 10.70
C ASP A 10 13.27 4.39 11.03
N CYS A 11 13.14 5.60 10.49
CA CYS A 11 14.17 6.64 10.60
C CYS A 11 13.70 7.96 11.25
N GLY A 12 12.40 8.13 11.52
CA GLY A 12 11.82 9.31 12.14
C GLY A 12 11.60 10.51 11.20
N SER A 13 12.00 10.43 9.93
CA SER A 13 11.77 11.49 8.94
C SER A 13 10.30 11.66 8.59
N ALA A 14 9.92 12.86 8.14
CA ALA A 14 8.57 13.12 7.64
C ALA A 14 8.24 12.24 6.42
N LEU A 15 7.06 11.63 6.44
CA LEU A 15 6.53 10.88 5.31
C LEU A 15 5.96 11.85 4.26
N THR A 16 6.03 11.44 2.99
CA THR A 16 5.42 12.16 1.88
C THR A 16 4.31 11.31 1.28
N GLU A 17 3.10 11.86 1.24
CA GLU A 17 1.97 11.23 0.58
C GLU A 17 2.13 11.26 -0.94
N ARG A 18 1.91 10.11 -1.56
CA ARG A 18 1.92 9.93 -3.00
C ARG A 18 0.75 9.05 -3.40
N THR A 19 0.21 9.35 -4.56
CA THR A 19 -0.77 8.49 -5.22
C THR A 19 -0.06 7.81 -6.37
N ILE A 20 -0.01 6.49 -6.34
CA ILE A 20 0.64 5.67 -7.37
C ILE A 20 -0.40 4.75 -8.04
N PRO A 21 -0.20 4.36 -9.30
CA PRO A 21 -1.04 3.34 -9.90
C PRO A 21 -0.83 2.01 -9.18
N ALA A 22 -1.90 1.24 -9.00
CA ALA A 22 -1.84 -0.04 -8.31
C ALA A 22 -0.86 -1.05 -8.96
N THR A 23 -0.64 -0.95 -10.28
CA THR A 23 0.36 -1.73 -11.03
C THR A 23 1.82 -1.51 -10.58
N ASP A 24 2.11 -0.40 -9.89
CA ASP A 24 3.45 -0.09 -9.34
C ASP A 24 3.70 -0.81 -8.00
N LEU A 25 2.66 -1.42 -7.42
CA LEU A 25 2.84 -2.21 -6.21
C LEU A 25 3.66 -3.47 -6.49
N PRO A 26 4.55 -3.85 -5.55
CA PRO A 26 5.22 -5.15 -5.60
C PRO A 26 4.29 -6.32 -5.24
N LEU A 27 2.97 -6.11 -5.28
CA LEU A 27 1.94 -7.08 -4.89
C LEU A 27 0.99 -7.30 -6.08
N PRO A 28 0.51 -8.54 -6.30
CA PRO A 28 -0.53 -8.80 -7.29
C PRO A 28 -1.83 -8.17 -6.80
N VAL A 29 -2.22 -7.05 -7.41
CA VAL A 29 -3.43 -6.32 -7.09
C VAL A 29 -4.31 -6.25 -8.34
N GLU A 30 -5.58 -6.61 -8.19
CA GLU A 30 -6.54 -6.64 -9.32
C GLU A 30 -7.30 -5.32 -9.49
N THR A 31 -6.91 -4.27 -8.76
CA THR A 31 -7.48 -2.94 -8.89
C THR A 31 -6.67 -2.10 -9.87
N GLU A 32 -7.34 -1.41 -10.78
CA GLU A 32 -6.74 -0.39 -11.65
C GLU A 32 -6.79 1.00 -11.01
N GLN A 33 -7.43 1.11 -9.83
CA GLN A 33 -7.58 2.39 -9.17
C GLN A 33 -6.25 2.87 -8.57
N PRO A 34 -5.96 4.18 -8.67
CA PRO A 34 -4.81 4.75 -8.01
C PRO A 34 -4.95 4.63 -6.49
N ILE A 35 -3.85 4.33 -5.83
CA ILE A 35 -3.79 4.02 -4.40
C ILE A 35 -2.88 5.03 -3.70
N GLN A 36 -3.26 5.38 -2.48
CA GLN A 36 -2.50 6.30 -1.65
C GLN A 36 -1.42 5.54 -0.87
N VAL A 37 -0.21 6.05 -0.90
CA VAL A 37 0.94 5.51 -0.19
C VAL A 37 1.70 6.65 0.48
N ALA A 38 2.30 6.37 1.63
CA ALA A 38 3.26 7.26 2.26
C ALA A 38 4.67 6.73 1.98
N ILE A 39 5.55 7.58 1.44
CA ILE A 39 6.93 7.23 1.15
C ILE A 39 7.85 8.08 2.01
N CYS A 40 8.81 7.44 2.68
CA CYS A 40 9.89 8.15 3.34
C CYS A 40 10.97 8.52 2.32
N PRO A 41 11.27 9.81 2.09
CA PRO A 41 12.34 10.20 1.16
C PRO A 41 13.74 9.91 1.72
N SER A 42 13.88 9.60 3.01
CA SER A 42 15.19 9.35 3.65
C SER A 42 15.62 7.89 3.60
N CYS A 43 14.70 6.94 3.84
CA CYS A 43 15.00 5.51 3.85
C CYS A 43 14.23 4.72 2.78
N GLU A 44 13.45 5.41 1.95
CA GLU A 44 12.65 4.83 0.86
C GLU A 44 11.58 3.82 1.32
N ALA A 45 11.34 3.74 2.63
CA ALA A 45 10.30 2.91 3.21
C ALA A 45 8.91 3.36 2.73
N ARG A 46 8.08 2.37 2.38
CA ARG A 46 6.71 2.56 1.90
C ARG A 46 5.72 2.13 2.97
N TYR A 47 4.74 2.99 3.24
CA TYR A 47 3.70 2.79 4.22
C TYR A 47 2.34 2.85 3.54
N TYR A 48 1.46 1.92 3.90
CA TYR A 48 0.13 1.76 3.32
C TYR A 48 -0.92 2.15 4.36
N PRO A 49 -1.61 3.29 4.20
CA PRO A 49 -2.66 3.70 5.14
C PRO A 49 -3.83 2.71 5.13
N GLU A 50 -4.62 2.69 6.21
CA GLU A 50 -5.73 1.74 6.39
C GLU A 50 -6.75 1.79 5.24
N GLN A 51 -6.99 2.97 4.65
CA GLN A 51 -7.85 3.13 3.48
C GLN A 51 -7.34 2.35 2.25
N THR A 52 -6.02 2.36 2.04
CA THR A 52 -5.37 1.60 0.96
C THR A 52 -5.46 0.11 1.25
N LEU A 53 -5.19 -0.31 2.49
CA LEU A 53 -5.34 -1.70 2.89
C LEU A 53 -6.79 -2.20 2.71
N THR A 54 -7.79 -1.37 2.99
CA THR A 54 -9.20 -1.70 2.77
C THR A 54 -9.52 -1.89 1.29
N THR A 55 -8.98 -1.02 0.42
CA THR A 55 -9.13 -1.14 -1.04
C THR A 55 -8.48 -2.42 -1.56
N LEU A 56 -7.31 -2.77 -1.03
CA LEU A 56 -6.57 -3.97 -1.41
C LEU A 56 -7.23 -5.25 -0.84
N ALA A 57 -7.70 -5.23 0.40
CA ALA A 57 -8.36 -6.37 1.05
C ALA A 57 -9.78 -6.63 0.52
N GLY A 58 -10.48 -5.58 0.07
CA GLY A 58 -11.76 -5.70 -0.62
C GLY A 58 -11.64 -6.30 -2.03
N THR A 59 -10.42 -6.45 -2.53
CA THR A 59 -10.10 -7.29 -3.68
C THR A 59 -9.73 -8.67 -3.13
N PRO A 60 -10.66 -9.65 -3.03
CA PRO A 60 -10.27 -10.99 -2.67
C PRO A 60 -9.28 -11.47 -3.73
N ALA A 61 -7.99 -11.52 -3.38
CA ALA A 61 -7.04 -12.33 -4.12
C ALA A 61 -7.62 -13.73 -4.12
N ASP A 62 -8.25 -14.11 -5.22
CA ASP A 62 -8.89 -15.40 -5.41
C ASP A 62 -7.91 -16.51 -4.97
N PRO A 63 -8.19 -17.25 -3.88
CA PRO A 63 -7.40 -18.42 -3.54
C PRO A 63 -7.87 -19.65 -4.33
N ALA A 64 -8.46 -19.50 -5.53
CA ALA A 64 -8.88 -20.64 -6.34
C ALA A 64 -7.73 -21.09 -7.26
N ARG A 65 -6.69 -21.65 -6.65
CA ARG A 65 -5.94 -22.76 -7.25
C ARG A 65 -5.11 -23.55 -6.23
N HIS A 66 -5.79 -24.08 -5.22
CA HIS A 66 -5.30 -25.24 -4.47
C HIS A 66 -6.30 -26.39 -4.54
N GLY A 67 -5.94 -27.45 -5.27
CA GLY A 67 -6.46 -28.81 -5.13
C GLY A 67 -7.74 -29.17 -5.90
N ASP A 68 -7.63 -30.01 -6.92
CA ASP A 68 -8.18 -31.39 -6.93
C ASP A 68 -7.86 -32.09 -8.28
N ARG A 69 -6.84 -32.97 -8.30
CA ARG A 69 -6.89 -34.27 -8.99
C ARG A 69 -5.70 -35.14 -8.59
#